data_AF-A0A2U1VIA0-F1
#
_entry.id   AF-A0A2U1VIA0-F1
#
_cell.length_a   1.000
_cell.length_b   1.000
_cell.length_c   1.000
_cell.angle_alpha   90.00
_cell.angle_beta   90.00
_cell.angle_gamma   90.00
#
_symmetry.space_group_name_H-M   'P 1'
#
loop_
_entity.id
_entity.type
_entity.pdbx_description
1 polymer ?
#
loop_
_entity_poly.entity_id
_entity_poly.type
_entity_poly.pdbx_seq_one_letter_code
_entity_poly.pdbx_strand_id
1 'polypeptide(L)' 'MTLNERRLGDRILAALELALEQKHLEVAEHLARALEETLTRFGGPDAVDHRELSAGMVQAFERLESLRRSEHRLP' A
#
# COMPACT_ATOMS: atom_id res chain seq x y z
N MET A 1 -7.09 25.00 -6.92
CA MET A 1 -6.70 23.59 -7.13
C MET A 1 -5.93 23.19 -5.90
N THR A 2 -6.51 22.30 -5.09
CA THR A 2 -6.18 22.09 -3.69
C THR A 2 -4.95 21.19 -3.55
N LEU A 3 -4.06 21.50 -2.61
CA LEU A 3 -2.75 20.87 -2.35
C LEU A 3 -2.76 19.34 -2.06
N ASN A 4 -3.89 18.66 -2.19
CA ASN A 4 -4.03 17.21 -2.05
C ASN A 4 -3.72 16.42 -3.35
N GLU A 5 -3.55 17.09 -4.50
CA GLU A 5 -3.42 16.40 -5.80
C GLU A 5 -2.11 15.60 -5.98
N ARG A 6 -1.12 15.70 -5.07
CA ARG A 6 0.14 14.93 -5.23
C ARG A 6 0.81 14.31 -4.00
N ARG A 7 0.10 13.61 -3.10
CA ARG A 7 0.83 12.80 -2.10
C ARG A 7 1.46 11.58 -2.77
N LEU A 8 2.69 11.25 -2.35
CA LEU A 8 3.41 10.08 -2.86
C LEU A 8 2.69 8.78 -2.46
N GLY A 9 2.18 8.71 -1.22
CA GLY A 9 1.39 7.57 -0.74
C GLY A 9 0.18 7.26 -1.61
N ASP A 10 -0.59 8.27 -2.04
CA ASP A 10 -1.77 8.06 -2.91
C ASP A 10 -1.40 7.48 -4.28
N ARG A 11 -0.24 7.87 -4.84
CA ARG A 11 0.27 7.29 -6.10
C ARG A 11 0.71 5.85 -5.92
N ILE A 12 1.38 5.56 -4.81
CA ILE A 12 1.83 4.21 -4.51
C ILE A 12 0.61 3.31 -4.28
N LEU A 13 -0.42 3.80 -3.59
CA LEU A 13 -1.68 3.08 -3.39
C LEU A 13 -2.37 2.78 -4.73
N ALA A 14 -2.54 3.77 -5.61
CA ALA A 14 -3.14 3.54 -6.93
C ALA A 14 -2.35 2.53 -7.78
N ALA A 15 -1.01 2.59 -7.72
CA ALA A 15 -0.16 1.62 -8.39
C ALA A 15 -0.28 0.21 -7.78
N LEU A 16 -0.37 0.12 -6.45
CA LEU A 16 -0.57 -1.13 -5.73
C LEU A 16 -1.90 -1.78 -6.12
N GLU A 17 -2.98 -1.00 -6.15
CA GLU A 17 -4.30 -1.47 -6.58
C GLU A 17 -4.26 -2.05 -8.00
N LEU A 18 -3.60 -1.36 -8.93
CA LEU A 18 -3.42 -1.83 -10.30
C LEU A 18 -2.58 -3.12 -10.38
N ALA A 19 -1.50 -3.23 -9.61
CA ALA A 19 -0.68 -4.44 -9.55
C ALA A 19 -1.47 -5.64 -8.99
N LEU A 20 -2.32 -5.40 -7.98
CA LEU A 20 -3.22 -6.40 -7.41
C LEU A 20 -4.30 -6.85 -8.40
N GLU A 21 -4.87 -5.93 -9.18
CA GLU A 21 -5.81 -6.25 -10.26
C GLU A 21 -5.18 -7.11 -11.35
N GLN A 22 -3.94 -6.80 -11.72
CA GLN A 22 -3.16 -7.56 -12.70
C GLN A 22 -2.54 -8.85 -12.13
N LYS A 23 -2.69 -9.10 -10.82
CA LYS A 23 -2.08 -10.24 -10.10
C LYS A 23 -0.55 -10.29 -10.21
N HIS A 24 0.10 -9.15 -10.34
CA HIS A 24 1.56 -9.07 -10.36
C HIS A 24 2.09 -9.06 -8.91
N LEU A 25 2.22 -10.25 -8.30
CA LEU A 25 2.52 -10.39 -6.87
C LEU A 25 3.80 -9.66 -6.47
N GLU A 26 4.93 -9.94 -7.12
CA GLU A 26 6.23 -9.32 -6.79
C GLU A 26 6.18 -7.79 -6.84
N VAL A 27 5.52 -7.23 -7.87
CA VAL A 27 5.33 -5.78 -8.01
C VAL A 27 4.45 -5.23 -6.88
N ALA A 28 3.36 -5.92 -6.56
CA ALA A 28 2.47 -5.53 -5.47
C ALA A 28 3.19 -5.53 -4.11
N GLU A 29 4.09 -6.48 -3.86
CA GLU A 29 4.88 -6.52 -2.63
C GLU A 29 5.84 -5.33 -2.50
N HIS A 30 6.53 -4.99 -3.59
CA HIS A 30 7.40 -3.81 -3.62
C HIS A 30 6.63 -2.51 -3.37
N LEU A 31 5.45 -2.37 -3.98
CA LEU A 31 4.60 -1.19 -3.83
C LEU A 31 4.01 -1.10 -2.41
N ALA A 32 3.59 -2.21 -1.82
CA ALA A 32 3.12 -2.25 -0.44
C ALA A 32 4.20 -1.80 0.55
N ARG A 33 5.43 -2.29 0.37
CA ARG A 33 6.56 -1.84 1.21
C ARG A 33 6.88 -0.36 1.04
N ALA A 34 6.88 0.12 -0.20
CA ALA A 34 7.05 1.55 -0.45
C ALA A 34 5.93 2.39 0.21
N LEU A 35 4.69 1.90 0.20
CA LEU A 35 3.55 2.56 0.84
C LEU A 35 3.75 2.65 2.36
N GLU A 36 4.13 1.55 3.01
CA GLU A 36 4.46 1.50 4.44
C GLU A 36 5.60 2.48 4.80
N GLU A 37 6.65 2.57 3.99
CA GLU A 37 7.74 3.54 4.19
C GLU A 37 7.24 4.98 4.11
N THR A 38 6.28 5.27 3.22
CA THR A 38 5.69 6.61 3.19
C THR A 38 4.84 6.93 4.40
N LEU A 39 4.28 5.93 5.10
CA LEU A 39 3.54 6.15 6.34
C LEU A 39 4.51 6.39 7.51
N THR A 40 5.53 5.55 7.65
CA THR A 40 6.53 5.63 8.72
C THR A 40 7.41 6.88 8.66
N ARG A 41 7.68 7.42 7.46
CA ARG A 41 8.53 8.63 7.29
C ARG A 41 7.92 9.91 7.86
N PHE A 42 6.61 9.95 8.16
CA PHE A 42 6.00 11.08 8.87
C PHE A 42 6.08 10.95 10.41
N GLY A 43 6.64 9.84 10.91
CA GLY A 43 6.64 9.46 12.33
C GLY A 43 7.82 9.97 13.18
N GLY A 44 8.98 10.35 12.63
CA GLY A 44 10.15 10.71 13.46
C GLY A 44 10.46 9.70 14.60
N PRO A 45 11.31 10.03 15.58
CA PRO A 45 11.52 9.20 16.77
C PRO A 45 10.33 9.25 17.76
N ASP A 46 9.56 10.34 17.74
CA ASP A 46 8.51 10.66 18.73
C ASP A 46 7.13 10.98 18.12
N ALA A 47 6.97 10.97 16.80
CA ALA A 47 5.68 11.29 16.19
C ALA A 47 4.79 10.04 16.15
N VAL A 48 3.75 10.11 16.96
CA VAL A 48 2.61 9.21 16.90
C VAL A 48 1.83 9.59 15.65
N ASP A 49 1.93 8.77 14.61
CA ASP A 49 1.14 8.95 13.40
C ASP A 49 -0.33 8.62 13.72
N HIS A 50 -1.11 9.67 13.99
CA HIS A 50 -2.56 9.57 14.24
C HIS A 50 -3.37 9.41 12.95
N ARG A 51 -2.74 9.26 11.78
CA ARG A 51 -3.47 8.98 10.54
C ARG A 51 -3.87 7.52 10.56
N GLU A 52 -5.12 7.28 10.93
CA GLU A 52 -5.79 6.02 10.64
C GLU A 52 -5.57 5.69 9.15
N LEU A 53 -5.16 4.44 8.89
CA LEU A 53 -5.05 3.94 7.52
C LEU A 53 -6.37 4.22 6.80
N SER A 54 -6.29 4.79 5.60
CA SER A 54 -7.52 4.97 4.82
C SER A 54 -8.14 3.60 4.51
N ALA A 55 -9.45 3.56 4.33
CA ALA A 55 -10.14 2.31 3.99
C ALA A 55 -9.54 1.64 2.73
N GLY A 56 -9.10 2.44 1.75
CA GLY A 56 -8.42 1.93 0.55
C GLY A 56 -7.09 1.25 0.85
N MET A 57 -6.29 1.80 1.78
CA MET A 57 -5.02 1.17 2.19
C MET A 57 -5.27 -0.17 2.90
N VAL A 58 -6.23 -0.22 3.83
CA VAL A 58 -6.60 -1.46 4.54
C VAL A 58 -7.01 -2.53 3.54
N GLN A 59 -7.91 -2.19 2.60
CA GLN A 59 -8.38 -3.12 1.58
C GLN A 59 -7.25 -3.61 0.65
N ALA A 60 -6.32 -2.73 0.27
CA ALA A 60 -5.20 -3.11 -0.57
C ALA A 60 -4.28 -4.13 0.12
N PHE A 61 -3.97 -3.94 1.41
CA PHE A 61 -3.17 -4.90 2.18
C PHE A 61 -3.88 -6.25 2.35
N GLU A 62 -5.20 -6.27 2.60
CA GLU A 62 -5.98 -7.51 2.67
C GLU A 62 -6.00 -8.27 1.33
N ARG A 63 -6.10 -7.55 0.21
CA ARG A 63 -6.03 -8.13 -1.14
C ARG A 63 -4.65 -8.70 -1.43
N LEU A 64 -3.58 -8.03 -1.00
CA LEU A 64 -2.21 -8.54 -1.13
C LEU A 64 -2.03 -9.86 -0.37
N GLU A 65 -2.48 -9.94 0.89
CA GLU A 65 -2.43 -11.18 1.68
C GLU A 65 -3.23 -12.31 1.05
N SER A 66 -4.34 -11.98 0.40
CA SER A 66 -5.15 -12.97 -0.34
C SER A 66 -4.43 -13.46 -1.60
N LEU A 67 -3.75 -12.58 -2.32
CA LEU A 67 -2.95 -12.94 -3.49
C LEU A 67 -1.74 -13.80 -3.09
N ARG A 68 -1.00 -13.43 -2.04
CA ARG A 68 0.10 -14.22 -1.46
C ARG A 68 -0.30 -15.65 -1.15
N ARG A 69 -1.45 -15.82 -0.47
CA ARG A 69 -2.02 -17.13 -0.13
C ARG A 69 -2.45 -17.94 -1.36
N SER A 70 -2.89 -17.27 -2.41
CA SER A 70 -3.30 -17.93 -3.65
C SER A 70 -2.09 -18.46 -4.42
N GLU A 71 -1.03 -17.66 -4.54
CA GLU A 71 0.22 -18.06 -5.20
C GLU A 71 0.98 -19.13 -4.42
N HIS A 72 1.03 -19.05 -3.08
CA HIS A 72 1.66 -20.10 -2.25
C HIS A 72 0.87 -21.41 -2.20
N ARG A 73 -0.39 -21.43 -2.64
CA ARG A 73 -1.23 -22.63 -2.70
C ARG A 73 -1.15 -23.33 -4.06
N LEU A 74 -0.44 -22.75 -5.04
CA LEU A 74 -0.16 -23.40 -6.31
C LEU A 74 1.06 -24.33 -6.14
N PRO A 75 0.96 -25.63 -6.52
CA PRO A 75 2.01 -26.63 -6.35
C PRO A 75 3.19 -26.47 -7.30
#